data_AF-Q01X65-F1
#
_entry.id   AF-Q01X65-F1
#
_cell.length_a   1.000
_cell.length_b   1.000
_cell.length_c   1.000
_cell.angle_alpha   90.00
_cell.angle_beta   90.00
_cell.angle_gamma   90.00
#
_symmetry.space_group_name_H-M   'P 1'
#
loop_
_entity.id
_entity.type
_entity.pdbx_description
1 polymer ?
#
loop_
_entity_poly.entity_id
_entity_poly.type
_entity_poly.pdbx_seq_one_letter_code
_entity_poly.pdbx_strand_id
1 'polypeptide(L)'
;MAGYLDQYGAGEERRGKIIKTVVISLVLLVVVGGSLLFVFHNYREERQVKEFFTELGSHNYKAAYALFGCTEAKPCRYYPFDKFMEDWGPNSGRTGFENARITRSRSCGSGVLLTVDYGKNQQEKLWVERQDMSIGFPPVQGCPAGL
;
A
#
# COMPACT_ATOMS: atom_id res chain seq x y z
N MET A 1 5.01 67.26 10.68
CA MET A 1 3.99 66.19 10.65
C MET A 1 4.41 65.17 9.59
N ALA A 2 5.27 64.21 9.93
CA ALA A 2 5.83 63.25 8.98
C ALA A 2 5.21 61.84 9.11
N GLY A 3 4.63 61.48 10.25
CA GLY A 3 4.20 60.10 10.53
C GLY A 3 2.88 59.65 9.90
N TYR A 4 2.08 60.54 9.30
CA TYR A 4 0.76 60.16 8.77
C TYR A 4 0.86 59.47 7.40
N LEU A 5 1.91 59.76 6.61
CA LEU A 5 2.13 59.16 5.29
C LEU A 5 2.81 57.80 5.38
N ASP A 6 3.72 57.59 6.34
CA ASP A 6 4.37 56.28 6.57
C ASP A 6 3.37 55.19 6.98
N GLN A 7 2.28 55.57 7.65
CA GLN A 7 1.26 54.65 8.13
C GLN A 7 0.23 54.25 7.04
N TYR A 8 0.09 55.05 5.98
CA TYR A 8 -0.93 54.87 4.93
C TYR A 8 -0.62 53.72 3.95
N GLY A 9 0.61 53.17 3.95
CA GLY A 9 1.00 52.01 3.14
C GLY A 9 1.42 50.78 3.96
N ALA A 10 1.90 50.98 5.19
CA ALA A 10 2.46 49.90 6.02
C ALA A 10 1.44 48.79 6.37
N GLY A 11 0.15 49.12 6.46
CA GLY A 11 -0.93 48.14 6.70
C GLY A 11 -1.23 47.26 5.48
N GLU A 12 -1.25 47.85 4.29
CA GLU A 12 -1.52 47.12 3.03
C GLU A 12 -0.34 46.25 2.61
N GLU A 13 0.90 46.72 2.81
CA GLU A 13 2.09 45.90 2.56
C GLU A 13 2.16 44.69 3.50
N ARG A 14 1.80 44.84 4.77
CA ARG A 14 1.73 43.73 5.74
C ARG A 14 0.65 42.73 5.33
N ARG A 15 -0.54 43.19 4.94
CA ARG A 15 -1.63 42.34 4.46
C ARG A 15 -1.23 41.60 3.18
N GLY A 16 -0.61 42.27 2.22
CA GLY A 16 -0.12 41.67 0.98
C GLY A 16 0.94 40.59 1.22
N LYS A 17 1.90 40.85 2.13
CA LYS A 17 2.91 39.85 2.53
C LYS A 17 2.26 38.64 3.21
N ILE A 18 1.31 38.85 4.13
CA ILE A 18 0.59 37.76 4.80
C ILE A 18 -0.22 36.94 3.80
N ILE A 19 -1.01 37.58 2.93
CA ILE A 19 -1.81 36.89 1.91
C ILE A 19 -0.90 36.09 0.98
N LYS A 20 0.20 36.68 0.50
CA LYS A 20 1.16 35.99 -0.36
C LYS A 20 1.77 34.76 0.34
N THR A 21 2.19 34.90 1.60
CA THR A 21 2.73 33.78 2.38
C THR A 21 1.68 32.70 2.58
N VAL A 22 0.45 33.06 2.98
CA VAL A 22 -0.65 32.10 3.18
C VAL A 22 -0.98 31.36 1.90
N VAL A 23 -1.09 32.07 0.77
CA VAL A 23 -1.36 31.46 -0.54
C VAL A 23 -0.24 30.50 -0.95
N ILE A 24 1.04 30.90 -0.81
CA ILE A 24 2.17 30.04 -1.13
C ILE A 24 2.20 28.79 -0.22
N SER A 25 2.00 28.97 1.08
CA SER A 25 1.95 27.86 2.03
C SER A 25 0.81 26.90 1.72
N LEU A 26 -0.37 27.41 1.35
CA LEU A 26 -1.53 26.59 1.02
C LEU A 26 -1.31 25.80 -0.28
N VAL A 27 -0.73 26.43 -1.31
CA VAL A 27 -0.35 25.75 -2.56
C VAL A 27 0.67 24.64 -2.26
N LEU A 28 1.70 24.92 -1.47
CA LEU A 28 2.68 23.91 -1.05
C LEU A 28 2.02 22.74 -0.31
N LEU A 29 1.09 23.02 0.60
CA LEU A 29 0.39 22.00 1.37
C LEU A 29 -0.46 21.10 0.46
N VAL A 30 -1.15 21.67 -0.53
CA VAL A 30 -1.94 20.88 -1.50
C VAL A 30 -1.03 20.01 -2.38
N VAL A 31 0.09 20.54 -2.87
CA VAL A 31 1.01 19.79 -3.73
C VAL A 31 1.69 18.66 -2.95
N VAL A 32 2.25 18.96 -1.77
CA VAL A 32 2.92 17.97 -0.92
C VAL A 32 1.90 16.98 -0.35
N GLY A 33 0.77 17.45 0.15
CA GLY A 33 -0.29 16.59 0.69
C GLY A 33 -0.88 15.68 -0.38
N GLY A 34 -1.19 16.20 -1.56
CA GLY A 34 -1.72 15.42 -2.68
C GLY A 34 -0.74 14.36 -3.18
N SER A 35 0.54 14.71 -3.33
CA SER A 35 1.57 13.75 -3.74
C SER A 35 1.79 12.65 -2.70
N LEU A 36 1.83 13.00 -1.40
CA LEU A 36 1.91 12.02 -0.32
C LEU A 36 0.68 11.10 -0.32
N LEU A 37 -0.54 11.65 -0.42
CA LEU A 37 -1.74 10.83 -0.48
C LEU A 37 -1.75 9.86 -1.66
N PHE A 38 -1.25 10.29 -2.82
CA PHE A 38 -1.15 9.43 -4.00
C PHE A 38 -0.14 8.29 -3.80
N VAL A 39 1.05 8.59 -3.26
CA VAL A 39 2.09 7.58 -3.02
C VAL A 39 1.70 6.60 -1.92
N PHE A 40 1.10 7.09 -0.83
CA PHE A 40 0.72 6.26 0.31
C PHE A 40 -0.67 5.61 0.18
N HIS A 41 -1.34 5.78 -0.97
CA HIS A 41 -2.71 5.28 -1.17
C HIS A 41 -2.86 3.76 -1.01
N ASN A 42 -1.84 2.98 -1.37
CA ASN A 42 -1.83 1.51 -1.27
C ASN A 42 -0.86 0.99 -0.19
N TYR A 43 -0.43 1.87 0.72
CA TYR A 43 0.63 1.53 1.68
C TYR A 43 0.23 0.38 2.61
N ARG A 44 -1.04 0.29 2.99
CA ARG A 44 -1.53 -0.76 3.90
C ARG A 44 -1.49 -2.12 3.23
N GLU A 45 -1.90 -2.18 1.97
CA GLU A 45 -1.96 -3.40 1.17
C GLU A 45 -0.56 -3.90 0.82
N GLU A 46 0.34 -2.99 0.48
CA GLU A 46 1.76 -3.32 0.28
C GLU A 46 2.42 -3.81 1.57
N ARG A 47 2.09 -3.21 2.71
CA ARG A 47 2.60 -3.66 4.02
C ARG A 47 2.11 -5.08 4.33
N GLN A 48 0.84 -5.38 4.09
CA GLN A 48 0.26 -6.70 4.32
C GLN A 48 1.01 -7.79 3.53
N VAL A 49 1.31 -7.53 2.25
CA VAL A 49 2.09 -8.45 1.42
C VAL A 49 3.54 -8.58 1.90
N LYS A 50 4.19 -7.48 2.30
CA LYS A 50 5.55 -7.55 2.87
C LYS A 50 5.61 -8.39 4.13
N GLU A 51 4.62 -8.24 5.01
CA GLU A 51 4.47 -9.03 6.23
C GLU A 51 4.30 -10.51 5.90
N PHE A 52 3.47 -10.84 4.90
CA PHE A 52 3.32 -12.21 4.42
C PHE A 52 4.64 -12.86 3.98
N PHE A 53 5.45 -12.18 3.15
CA PHE A 53 6.74 -12.72 2.74
C PHE A 53 7.76 -12.78 3.88
N THR A 54 7.65 -11.89 4.87
CA THR A 54 8.47 -11.93 6.09
C THR A 54 8.14 -13.15 6.95
N GLU A 55 6.85 -13.47 7.12
CA GLU A 55 6.41 -14.68 7.82
C GLU A 55 6.82 -15.96 7.06
N LEU A 56 6.76 -15.95 5.73
CA LEU A 56 7.27 -17.06 4.91
C LEU A 56 8.78 -17.25 5.07
N GLY A 57 9.55 -16.16 5.03
CA GLY A 57 11.01 -16.20 5.21
C GLY A 57 11.45 -16.64 6.61
N SER A 58 10.62 -16.40 7.64
CA SER A 58 10.84 -16.88 9.01
C SER A 58 10.26 -18.26 9.30
N HIS A 59 9.74 -18.95 8.28
CA HIS A 59 9.07 -20.27 8.39
C HIS A 59 7.82 -20.28 9.28
N ASN A 60 7.23 -19.11 9.54
CA ASN A 60 6.01 -18.96 10.31
C ASN A 60 4.77 -19.13 9.42
N TYR A 61 4.61 -20.32 8.81
CA TYR A 61 3.54 -20.60 7.84
C TYR A 61 2.13 -20.39 8.40
N LYS A 62 1.91 -20.62 9.70
CA LYS A 62 0.62 -20.38 10.34
C LYS A 62 0.27 -18.89 10.41
N ALA A 63 1.25 -18.03 10.69
CA ALA A 63 1.05 -16.59 10.70
C ALA A 63 0.83 -16.07 9.27
N ALA A 64 1.61 -16.56 8.31
CA ALA A 64 1.42 -16.26 6.89
C ALA A 64 0.02 -16.67 6.39
N TYR A 65 -0.48 -17.85 6.79
CA TYR A 65 -1.82 -18.33 6.45
C TYR A 65 -2.93 -17.49 7.09
N ALA A 66 -2.71 -16.98 8.32
CA ALA A 66 -3.64 -16.06 8.97
C ALA A 66 -3.86 -14.76 8.18
N LEU A 67 -2.85 -14.30 7.42
CA LEU A 67 -2.97 -13.12 6.55
C LEU A 67 -3.88 -13.37 5.33
N PHE A 68 -4.16 -14.62 4.97
CA PHE A 68 -5.20 -14.98 3.99
C PHE A 68 -6.63 -14.87 4.59
N GLY A 69 -6.76 -14.45 5.85
CA GLY A 69 -8.03 -14.44 6.58
C GLY A 69 -8.49 -15.83 7.06
N CYS A 70 -7.63 -16.84 6.89
CA CYS A 70 -7.87 -18.23 7.22
C CYS A 70 -7.09 -18.59 8.49
N THR A 71 -7.73 -19.15 9.51
CA THR A 71 -7.05 -19.59 10.73
C THR A 71 -7.37 -21.05 11.02
N GLU A 72 -6.64 -21.68 11.95
CA GLU A 72 -6.99 -23.05 12.39
C GLU A 72 -8.42 -23.13 12.95
N ALA A 73 -8.89 -22.08 13.61
CA ALA A 73 -10.25 -21.98 14.13
C ALA A 73 -11.30 -21.67 13.04
N LYS A 74 -10.89 -21.02 11.94
CA LYS A 74 -11.75 -20.69 10.80
C LYS A 74 -11.02 -21.01 9.49
N PRO A 75 -10.91 -22.30 9.13
CA PRO A 75 -10.20 -22.69 7.92
C PRO A 75 -10.98 -22.26 6.67
N CYS A 76 -10.25 -21.84 5.65
CA CYS A 76 -10.87 -21.48 4.38
C CYS A 76 -11.30 -22.74 3.63
N ARG A 77 -12.59 -22.80 3.26
CA ARG A 77 -13.20 -23.97 2.62
C ARG A 77 -12.50 -24.40 1.33
N TYR A 78 -12.06 -23.44 0.52
CA TYR A 78 -11.46 -23.69 -0.80
C TYR A 78 -9.93 -23.62 -0.80
N TYR A 79 -9.32 -23.25 0.32
CA TYR A 79 -7.88 -23.10 0.44
C TYR A 79 -7.43 -23.51 1.85
N PRO A 80 -7.48 -24.81 2.17
CA PRO A 80 -7.05 -25.34 3.47
C PRO A 80 -5.53 -25.19 3.64
N PHE A 81 -5.07 -25.34 4.89
CA PHE A 81 -3.65 -25.20 5.22
C PHE A 81 -2.73 -26.16 4.44
N ASP A 82 -3.18 -27.37 4.14
CA ASP A 82 -2.40 -28.33 3.34
C ASP A 82 -2.11 -27.79 1.92
N LYS A 83 -3.12 -27.16 1.29
CA LYS A 83 -2.96 -26.51 -0.02
C LYS A 83 -2.03 -25.30 0.07
N PHE A 84 -2.14 -24.53 1.14
CA PHE A 84 -1.20 -23.46 1.42
C PHE A 84 0.24 -23.96 1.52
N MET A 85 0.47 -25.11 2.17
CA MET A 85 1.80 -25.71 2.29
C MET A 85 2.31 -26.30 0.97
N GLU A 86 1.44 -26.78 0.09
CA GLU A 86 1.82 -27.16 -1.28
C GLU A 86 2.33 -25.94 -2.08
N ASP A 87 1.67 -24.79 -1.93
CA ASP A 87 2.01 -23.58 -2.68
C ASP A 87 3.19 -22.79 -2.10
N TRP A 88 3.32 -22.72 -0.77
CA TRP A 88 4.24 -21.82 -0.06
C TRP A 88 5.19 -22.51 0.92
N GLY A 89 4.95 -23.80 1.21
CA GLY A 89 5.76 -24.55 2.16
C GLY A 89 7.15 -24.90 1.61
N PRO A 90 8.00 -25.58 2.42
CA PRO A 90 9.37 -25.92 2.03
C PRO A 90 9.44 -26.85 0.82
N ASN A 91 8.38 -27.61 0.55
CA ASN A 91 8.30 -28.54 -0.58
C ASN A 91 7.72 -27.92 -1.86
N SER A 92 7.31 -26.65 -1.83
CA SER A 92 6.71 -25.95 -2.98
C SER A 92 7.69 -25.68 -4.13
N GLY A 93 9.00 -25.82 -3.87
CA GLY A 93 10.06 -25.43 -4.82
C GLY A 93 10.26 -23.91 -4.94
N ARG A 94 9.45 -23.11 -4.22
CA ARG A 94 9.62 -21.65 -4.09
C ARG A 94 10.64 -21.35 -3.00
N THR A 95 11.58 -20.45 -3.29
CA THR A 95 12.67 -20.08 -2.38
C THR A 95 12.98 -18.60 -2.53
N GLY A 96 13.61 -17.98 -1.53
CA GLY A 96 14.07 -16.59 -1.62
C GLY A 96 13.04 -15.56 -1.16
N PHE A 97 12.08 -15.97 -0.32
CA PHE A 97 11.05 -15.09 0.22
C PHE A 97 11.63 -13.87 0.97
N GLU A 98 12.83 -13.98 1.55
CA GLU A 98 13.55 -12.86 2.16
C GLU A 98 13.92 -11.73 1.18
N ASN A 99 13.98 -12.03 -0.12
CA ASN A 99 14.28 -11.06 -1.17
C ASN A 99 13.02 -10.54 -1.88
N ALA A 100 11.84 -10.81 -1.34
CA ALA A 100 10.57 -10.40 -1.92
C ALA A 100 10.46 -8.87 -2.03
N ARG A 101 10.24 -8.40 -3.25
CA ARG A 101 10.00 -6.99 -3.57
C ARG A 101 8.73 -6.84 -4.40
N ILE A 102 7.94 -5.84 -4.07
CA ILE A 102 6.76 -5.47 -4.85
C ILE A 102 7.24 -4.69 -6.06
N THR A 103 7.04 -5.23 -7.26
CA THR A 103 7.43 -4.60 -8.52
C THR A 103 6.31 -3.77 -9.14
N ARG A 104 5.06 -4.11 -8.82
CA ARG A 104 3.88 -3.41 -9.32
C ARG A 104 2.75 -3.46 -8.29
N SER A 105 2.06 -2.34 -8.12
CA SER A 105 0.88 -2.17 -7.27
C SER A 105 -0.20 -1.47 -8.08
N ARG A 106 -1.40 -2.07 -8.20
CA ARG A 106 -2.50 -1.52 -8.98
C ARG A 106 -3.80 -1.63 -8.22
N SER A 107 -4.43 -0.49 -7.92
CA SER A 107 -5.78 -0.47 -7.35
C SER A 107 -6.78 -0.95 -8.40
N CYS A 108 -7.60 -1.94 -8.05
CA CYS A 108 -8.57 -2.56 -8.94
C CYS A 108 -9.88 -2.78 -8.16
N GLY A 109 -10.98 -2.09 -8.49
CA GLY A 109 -12.27 -2.32 -7.84
C GLY A 109 -12.20 -2.25 -6.31
N SER A 110 -12.51 -3.36 -5.63
CA SER A 110 -12.53 -3.47 -4.17
C SER A 110 -11.15 -3.71 -3.53
N GLY A 111 -10.13 -4.06 -4.33
CA GLY A 111 -8.83 -4.49 -3.84
C GLY A 111 -7.63 -3.86 -4.55
N VAL A 112 -6.45 -4.40 -4.26
CA VAL A 112 -5.19 -4.03 -4.89
C VAL A 112 -4.53 -5.29 -5.44
N LEU A 113 -4.16 -5.26 -6.71
CA LEU A 113 -3.35 -6.29 -7.36
C LEU A 113 -1.87 -5.92 -7.22
N LEU A 114 -1.12 -6.77 -6.53
CA LEU A 114 0.32 -6.63 -6.33
C LEU A 114 1.07 -7.71 -7.11
N THR A 115 2.15 -7.32 -7.77
CA THR A 115 3.12 -8.25 -8.37
C THR A 115 4.37 -8.26 -7.50
N VAL A 116 4.74 -9.43 -7.02
CA VAL A 116 5.89 -9.63 -6.15
C VAL A 116 6.93 -10.48 -6.85
N ASP A 117 8.16 -9.99 -6.89
CA ASP A 117 9.35 -10.70 -7.35
C ASP A 117 10.13 -11.13 -6.11
N TYR A 118 10.42 -12.41 -5.96
CA TYR A 118 11.19 -12.95 -4.84
C TYR A 118 12.42 -13.73 -5.32
N GLY A 119 12.97 -13.31 -6.46
CA GLY A 119 14.22 -13.82 -7.01
C GLY A 119 14.04 -14.96 -8.01
N LYS A 120 15.13 -15.29 -8.72
CA LYS A 120 15.20 -16.36 -9.74
C LYS A 120 14.09 -16.28 -10.82
N ASN A 121 13.71 -15.06 -11.21
CA ASN A 121 12.61 -14.79 -12.15
C ASN A 121 11.25 -15.35 -11.70
N GLN A 122 11.06 -15.60 -10.40
CA GLN A 122 9.79 -15.99 -9.84
C GLN A 122 9.00 -14.73 -9.50
N GLN A 123 7.88 -14.55 -10.20
CA GLN A 123 6.92 -13.50 -9.93
C GLN A 123 5.58 -14.12 -9.57
N GLU A 124 4.96 -13.61 -8.52
CA GLU A 124 3.62 -14.01 -8.11
C GLU A 124 2.70 -12.79 -8.05
N LYS A 125 1.44 -13.00 -8.44
CA LYS A 125 0.42 -11.96 -8.34
C LYS A 125 -0.46 -12.25 -7.13
N LEU A 126 -0.50 -11.31 -6.20
CA LEU A 126 -1.33 -11.38 -5.02
C LEU A 126 -2.39 -10.29 -5.07
N TRP A 127 -3.59 -10.64 -4.61
CA TRP A 127 -4.68 -9.71 -4.37
C TRP A 127 -4.77 -9.41 -2.90
N VAL A 128 -4.95 -8.14 -2.55
CA VAL A 128 -5.31 -7.73 -1.20
C VAL A 128 -6.66 -7.06 -1.25
N GLU A 129 -7.61 -7.61 -0.51
CA GLU A 129 -8.94 -7.03 -0.38
C GLU A 129 -8.91 -5.85 0.59
N ARG A 130 -9.41 -4.67 0.20
CA ARG A 130 -9.30 -3.48 1.07
C ARG A 130 -10.19 -3.55 2.30
N GLN A 131 -11.29 -4.31 2.22
CA GLN A 131 -12.29 -4.37 3.29
C GLN A 131 -11.76 -5.07 4.54
N ASP A 132 -11.10 -6.22 4.37
CA ASP A 132 -10.64 -7.07 5.47
C ASP A 132 -9.12 -7.28 5.49
N MET A 133 -8.39 -6.69 4.54
CA MET A 133 -6.94 -6.84 4.37
C MET A 133 -6.50 -8.29 4.16
N SER A 134 -7.41 -9.17 3.72
CA SER A 134 -7.07 -10.55 3.40
C SER A 134 -6.24 -10.62 2.12
N ILE A 135 -5.21 -11.46 2.15
CA ILE A 135 -4.41 -11.82 0.97
C ILE A 135 -5.10 -12.99 0.26
N GLY A 136 -5.13 -12.94 -1.06
CA GLY A 136 -5.63 -14.04 -1.87
C GLY A 136 -4.98 -14.08 -3.23
N PHE A 137 -5.32 -15.12 -3.99
CA PHE A 137 -5.04 -15.15 -5.41
C PHE A 137 -6.04 -14.24 -6.15
N PRO A 138 -5.61 -13.54 -7.19
CA PRO A 138 -6.48 -12.62 -7.91
C PRO A 138 -7.62 -13.37 -8.61
N PRO A 139 -8.85 -12.84 -8.60
CA PRO A 139 -10.02 -13.50 -9.17
C PRO A 139 -9.95 -13.64 -10.70
N VAL A 140 -9.14 -12.80 -11.36
CA VAL A 140 -8.84 -12.82 -12.79
C VAL A 140 -7.36 -12.54 -13.02
N GLN A 141 -6.81 -12.83 -14.20
CA GLN A 141 -5.37 -12.65 -14.50
C GLN A 141 -4.86 -11.17 -14.45
N GLY A 142 -5.76 -10.21 -14.19
CA GLY A 142 -5.51 -8.77 -14.16
C GLY A 142 -6.43 -8.04 -13.18
N CYS A 143 -6.70 -6.75 -13.42
CA CYS A 143 -7.79 -6.09 -12.68
C CYS A 143 -9.12 -6.66 -13.17
N PRO A 144 -10.06 -7.05 -12.29
CA PRO A 144 -11.45 -7.22 -12.71
C PRO A 144 -11.90 -5.92 -13.39
N ALA A 145 -12.45 -6.04 -14.60
CA ALA A 145 -13.08 -4.91 -15.26
C ALA A 145 -14.18 -4.41 -14.32
N GLY A 146 -14.15 -3.12 -13.98
CA GLY A 146 -15.14 -2.54 -13.08
C GLY A 146 -16.54 -2.87 -13.59
N LEU A 147 -17.35 -3.48 -12.73
CA LEU A 147 -18.80 -3.49 -12.88
C LEU A 147 -19.33 -2.06 -12.70
#